data_AF-A0A2G5KIN4-F1
#
_entry.id   AF-A0A2G5KIN4-F1
#
_cell.length_a   1.000
_cell.length_b   1.000
_cell.length_c   1.000
_cell.angle_alpha   90.00
_cell.angle_beta   90.00
_cell.angle_gamma   90.00
#
_symmetry.space_group_name_H-M   'P 1'
#
loop_
_entity.id
_entity.type
_entity.pdbx_description
1 polymer ?
#
loop_
_entity_poly.entity_id
_entity_poly.type
_entity_poly.pdbx_seq_one_letter_code
_entity_poly.pdbx_strand_id
1 'polypeptide(L)'
;MEYQVQNSRQLLELSGNQELYDRLVLQLEKDFALANNPLNITSDIKSDELIKVLVEKIYFLMMERFSEYLNVLYIIDIPEREFQHIEVTDAVEVSGQMAFLILKREFQKVWLKNKYK
;
A
#
# COMPACT_ATOMS: atom_id res chain seq x y z
N MET A 1 2.48 11.52 13.27
CA MET A 1 2.52 12.51 12.17
C MET A 1 1.35 12.22 11.28
N GLU A 2 0.35 13.08 11.35
CA GLU A 2 -0.82 13.01 10.46
C GLU A 2 -0.51 13.83 9.22
N TYR A 3 0.06 13.19 8.21
CA TYR A 3 -0.12 13.72 6.86
C TYR A 3 -1.61 13.60 6.56
N GLN A 4 -2.28 14.73 6.32
CA GLN A 4 -3.70 14.78 5.96
C GLN A 4 -3.92 14.32 4.51
N VAL A 5 -3.39 13.16 4.15
CA VAL A 5 -3.71 12.49 2.89
C VAL A 5 -4.93 11.61 3.11
N GLN A 6 -5.90 11.69 2.21
CA GLN A 6 -7.18 11.00 2.31
C GLN A 6 -7.28 9.80 1.36
N ASN A 7 -6.41 9.71 0.36
CA ASN A 7 -6.42 8.65 -0.63
C ASN A 7 -5.04 8.38 -1.25
N SER A 8 -4.95 7.28 -2.00
CA SER A 8 -3.72 6.81 -2.64
C SER A 8 -3.11 7.85 -3.58
N ARG A 9 -3.92 8.59 -4.35
CA ARG A 9 -3.43 9.60 -5.30
C ARG A 9 -2.69 10.72 -4.57
N GLN A 10 -3.30 11.29 -3.55
CA GLN A 10 -2.69 12.34 -2.73
C GLN A 10 -1.41 11.87 -2.04
N LEU A 11 -1.38 10.61 -1.58
CA LEU A 11 -0.20 10.03 -0.97
C LEU A 11 0.95 9.87 -1.98
N LEU A 12 0.66 9.37 -3.18
CA LEU A 12 1.70 9.21 -4.20
C LEU A 12 2.24 10.56 -4.67
N GLU A 13 1.37 11.57 -4.84
CA GLU A 13 1.78 12.95 -5.11
C GLU A 13 2.70 13.50 -4.02
N LEU A 14 2.31 13.34 -2.75
CA LEU A 14 3.15 13.72 -1.60
C LEU A 14 4.50 13.01 -1.62
N SER A 15 4.52 11.72 -1.92
CA SER A 15 5.77 10.94 -1.97
C SER A 15 6.69 11.39 -3.11
N GLY A 16 6.13 11.81 -4.26
CA GLY A 16 6.89 12.41 -5.35
C GLY A 16 7.48 13.76 -4.95
N ASN A 17 6.68 14.63 -4.33
CA ASN A 17 7.12 15.93 -3.84
C ASN A 17 8.22 15.86 -2.76
N GLN A 18 8.34 14.72 -2.07
CA GLN A 18 9.39 14.47 -1.07
C GLN A 18 10.57 13.65 -1.60
N GLU A 19 10.60 13.34 -2.90
CA GLU A 19 11.62 12.46 -3.52
C GLU A 19 11.69 11.06 -2.86
N LEU A 20 10.53 10.57 -2.39
CA LEU A 20 10.38 9.28 -1.72
C LEU A 20 9.61 8.24 -2.56
N TYR A 21 9.05 8.62 -3.72
CA TYR A 21 8.25 7.73 -4.55
C TYR A 21 8.98 6.43 -4.91
N ASP A 22 10.19 6.50 -5.46
CA ASP A 22 10.95 5.31 -5.84
C ASP A 22 11.22 4.39 -4.64
N ARG A 23 11.52 4.99 -3.49
CA ARG A 23 11.76 4.25 -2.25
C ARG A 23 10.48 3.59 -1.74
N LEU A 24 9.33 4.25 -1.90
CA LEU A 24 8.01 3.70 -1.60
C LEU A 24 7.70 2.48 -2.49
N VAL A 25 7.91 2.60 -3.80
CA VAL A 25 7.69 1.50 -4.75
C VAL A 25 8.58 0.30 -4.42
N LEU A 26 9.88 0.54 -4.17
CA LEU A 26 10.82 -0.53 -3.82
C LEU A 26 10.47 -1.21 -2.48
N GLN A 27 10.04 -0.42 -1.50
CA GLN A 27 9.64 -0.94 -0.20
C GLN A 27 8.33 -1.76 -0.33
N LEU A 28 7.37 -1.30 -1.12
CA LEU A 28 6.12 -2.02 -1.41
C LEU A 28 6.39 -3.37 -2.08
N GLU A 29 7.16 -3.39 -3.17
CA GLU A 29 7.51 -4.64 -3.87
C GLU A 29 8.25 -5.61 -2.94
N LYS A 30 9.18 -5.11 -2.12
CA LYS A 30 9.90 -5.92 -1.14
C LYS A 30 8.96 -6.61 -0.16
N ASP A 31 8.02 -5.88 0.44
CA ASP A 31 7.16 -6.43 1.48
C ASP A 31 6.12 -7.39 0.87
N PHE A 32 5.63 -7.13 -0.34
CA PHE A 32 4.80 -8.09 -1.11
C PHE A 32 5.58 -9.35 -1.50
N ALA A 33 6.84 -9.24 -1.90
CA ALA A 33 7.69 -10.39 -2.19
C ALA A 33 7.97 -11.23 -0.93
N LEU A 34 8.18 -10.60 0.24
CA LEU A 34 8.29 -11.29 1.52
C LEU A 34 7.01 -12.05 1.87
N ALA A 35 5.85 -11.55 1.44
CA ALA A 35 4.56 -12.22 1.58
C ALA A 35 4.30 -13.30 0.53
N ASN A 36 5.32 -13.69 -0.25
CA ASN A 36 5.23 -14.62 -1.37
C ASN A 36 4.20 -14.18 -2.43
N ASN A 37 3.98 -12.87 -2.56
CA ASN A 37 2.95 -12.27 -3.40
C ASN A 37 3.49 -11.08 -4.21
N PRO A 38 4.59 -11.23 -4.98
CA PRO A 38 5.20 -10.11 -5.69
C PRO A 38 4.20 -9.37 -6.59
N LEU A 39 4.33 -8.04 -6.65
CA LEU A 39 3.56 -7.21 -7.58
C LEU A 39 4.22 -7.20 -8.96
N ASN A 40 5.52 -7.54 -9.04
CA ASN A 40 6.34 -7.51 -10.25
C ASN A 40 6.41 -6.10 -10.85
N ILE A 41 6.60 -5.09 -9.98
CA ILE A 41 6.72 -3.68 -10.36
C ILE A 41 8.13 -3.16 -10.15
N THR A 42 8.46 -2.09 -10.87
CA THR A 42 9.74 -1.38 -10.78
C THR A 42 9.50 0.11 -10.49
N SER A 43 10.53 0.84 -10.03
CA SER A 43 10.39 2.22 -9.58
C SER A 43 9.95 3.22 -10.67
N ASP A 44 10.09 2.88 -11.95
CA ASP A 44 9.62 3.67 -13.09
C ASP A 44 8.10 3.58 -13.35
N ILE A 45 7.37 2.73 -12.60
CA ILE A 45 5.91 2.63 -12.69
C ILE A 45 5.24 3.98 -12.39
N LYS A 46 4.22 4.34 -13.19
CA LYS A 46 3.46 5.57 -12.99
C LYS A 46 2.48 5.43 -11.82
N SER A 47 2.20 6.54 -11.12
CA SER A 47 1.35 6.51 -9.93
C SER A 47 -0.05 5.94 -10.15
N ASP A 48 -0.70 6.28 -11.27
CA ASP A 48 -2.03 5.74 -11.61
C ASP A 48 -1.98 4.23 -11.88
N GLU A 49 -0.90 3.76 -12.51
CA GLU A 49 -0.69 2.34 -12.80
C GLU A 49 -0.39 1.56 -11.51
N LEU A 50 0.43 2.13 -10.61
CA LEU A 50 0.72 1.56 -9.30
C LEU A 50 -0.56 1.35 -8.47
N ILE A 51 -1.43 2.36 -8.43
CA ILE A 51 -2.72 2.26 -7.72
C ILE A 51 -3.55 1.12 -8.32
N LYS A 52 -3.65 1.07 -9.65
CA LYS A 52 -4.42 0.03 -10.33
C LYS A 52 -3.90 -1.38 -10.02
N VAL A 53 -2.60 -1.61 -10.18
CA VAL A 53 -1.96 -2.92 -9.90
C VAL A 53 -2.18 -3.34 -8.45
N LEU A 54 -2.04 -2.41 -7.51
CA LEU A 54 -2.20 -2.71 -6.09
C LEU A 54 -3.65 -3.05 -5.74
N VAL A 55 -4.62 -2.28 -6.24
CA VAL A 55 -6.05 -2.54 -6.03
C VAL A 55 -6.46 -3.88 -6.63
N GLU A 56 -6.06 -4.16 -7.88
CA GLU A 56 -6.35 -5.44 -8.55
C GLU A 56 -5.74 -6.63 -7.78
N LYS A 57 -4.49 -6.50 -7.31
CA LYS A 57 -3.85 -7.54 -6.49
C LYS A 57 -4.63 -7.77 -5.19
N ILE A 58 -4.96 -6.70 -4.45
CA ILE A 58 -5.66 -6.83 -3.18
C ILE A 58 -7.05 -7.43 -3.37
N TYR A 59 -7.79 -6.96 -4.38
CA TYR A 59 -9.08 -7.54 -4.75
C TYR A 59 -8.96 -9.05 -5.00
N PHE A 60 -8.00 -9.47 -5.84
CA PHE A 60 -7.77 -10.87 -6.12
C PHE A 60 -7.43 -11.66 -4.85
N LEU A 61 -6.54 -11.15 -3.99
CA LEU A 61 -6.17 -11.84 -2.77
C LEU A 61 -7.35 -11.96 -1.79
N MET A 62 -8.16 -10.92 -1.62
CA MET A 62 -9.33 -10.97 -0.75
C MET A 62 -10.36 -12.00 -1.24
N MET A 63 -10.62 -12.05 -2.55
CA MET A 63 -11.68 -12.88 -3.12
C MET A 63 -11.23 -14.34 -3.33
N GLU A 64 -10.00 -14.55 -3.79
CA GLU A 64 -9.53 -15.86 -4.28
C GLU A 64 -8.47 -16.50 -3.40
N ARG A 65 -7.76 -15.73 -2.56
CA ARG A 65 -6.59 -16.18 -1.77
C ARG A 65 -6.54 -15.53 -0.39
N PHE A 66 -7.63 -15.61 0.37
CA PHE A 66 -7.78 -14.84 1.61
C PHE A 66 -6.65 -15.08 2.64
N SER A 67 -6.13 -16.30 2.76
CA SER A 67 -4.98 -16.58 3.63
C SER A 67 -3.71 -15.82 3.21
N GLU A 68 -3.51 -15.63 1.91
CA GLU A 68 -2.38 -14.86 1.37
C GLU A 68 -2.57 -13.36 1.58
N TYR A 69 -3.82 -12.88 1.47
CA TYR A 69 -4.16 -11.50 1.86
C TYR A 69 -3.78 -11.22 3.31
N LEU A 70 -4.14 -12.10 4.25
CA LEU A 70 -3.76 -11.94 5.67
C LEU A 70 -2.24 -11.93 5.87
N ASN A 71 -1.49 -12.75 5.11
CA ASN A 71 -0.03 -12.76 5.15
C ASN A 71 0.57 -11.41 4.69
N VAL A 72 0.02 -10.81 3.64
CA VAL A 72 0.43 -9.46 3.17
C VAL A 72 0.23 -8.43 4.28
N LEU A 73 -0.94 -8.41 4.91
CA LEU A 73 -1.24 -7.46 6.00
C LEU A 73 -0.30 -7.61 7.19
N TYR A 74 0.01 -8.85 7.56
CA TYR A 74 0.93 -9.16 8.65
C TYR A 74 2.35 -8.64 8.38
N ILE A 75 2.89 -8.89 7.18
CA ILE A 75 4.25 -8.48 6.81
C ILE A 75 4.36 -6.96 6.67
N ILE A 76 3.33 -6.32 6.13
CA ILE A 76 3.26 -4.87 6.02
C ILE A 76 3.12 -4.21 7.40
N ASP A 77 2.70 -4.96 8.42
CA ASP A 77 2.50 -4.49 9.81
C ASP A 77 1.42 -3.39 9.87
N ILE A 78 0.24 -3.69 9.30
CA ILE A 78 -0.94 -2.82 9.42
C ILE A 78 -1.63 -3.07 10.77
N PRO A 79 -1.74 -2.07 11.65
CA PRO A 79 -2.42 -2.23 12.93
C PRO A 79 -3.91 -2.51 12.75
N GLU A 80 -4.47 -3.43 13.54
CA GLU A 80 -5.89 -3.80 13.42
C GLU A 80 -6.87 -2.63 13.58
N ARG A 81 -6.49 -1.63 14.39
CA ARG A 81 -7.27 -0.40 14.58
C ARG A 81 -7.53 0.38 13.29
N GLU A 82 -6.67 0.23 12.26
CA GLU A 82 -6.87 0.92 10.98
C GLU A 82 -8.08 0.32 10.22
N PHE A 83 -8.43 -0.94 10.47
CA PHE A 83 -9.61 -1.58 9.86
C PHE A 83 -10.94 -1.08 10.42
N GLN A 84 -10.95 -0.43 11.61
CA GLN A 84 -12.18 0.12 12.20
C GLN A 84 -12.82 1.23 11.35
N HIS A 85 -12.03 1.84 10.46
CA HIS A 85 -12.46 2.94 9.61
C HIS A 85 -12.83 2.48 8.18
N ILE A 86 -12.82 1.17 7.92
CA ILE A 86 -13.18 0.63 6.62
C ILE A 86 -14.70 0.55 6.50
N GLU A 87 -15.24 1.24 5.51
CA GLU A 87 -16.65 1.11 5.15
C GLU A 87 -16.81 -0.17 4.32
N VAL A 88 -17.55 -1.14 4.85
CA VAL A 88 -17.82 -2.42 4.19
C VAL A 88 -19.00 -2.25 3.23
N THR A 89 -18.70 -1.78 2.03
CA THR A 89 -19.68 -1.54 0.95
C THR A 89 -19.65 -2.69 -0.07
N ASP A 90 -18.68 -2.69 -0.97
CA ASP A 90 -18.41 -3.76 -1.94
C ASP A 90 -16.91 -4.07 -2.02
N ALA A 91 -16.58 -5.25 -2.57
CA ALA A 91 -15.19 -5.72 -2.59
C ALA A 91 -14.25 -4.83 -3.41
N VAL A 92 -14.75 -4.12 -4.43
CA VAL A 92 -13.94 -3.19 -5.22
C VAL A 92 -13.62 -1.96 -4.38
N GLU A 93 -14.60 -1.35 -3.72
CA GLU A 93 -14.36 -0.20 -2.87
C GLU A 93 -13.48 -0.55 -1.66
N VAL A 94 -13.72 -1.69 -1.02
CA VAL A 94 -12.88 -2.20 0.09
C VAL A 94 -11.43 -2.42 -0.37
N SER A 95 -11.21 -2.98 -1.58
CA SER A 95 -9.85 -3.15 -2.11
C SER A 95 -9.14 -1.80 -2.33
N GLY A 96 -9.88 -0.76 -2.75
CA GLY A 96 -9.40 0.61 -2.84
C GLY A 96 -8.96 1.19 -1.50
N GLN A 97 -9.81 1.06 -0.48
CA GLN A 97 -9.50 1.51 0.89
C GLN A 97 -8.27 0.77 1.45
N MET A 98 -8.19 -0.54 1.22
CA MET A 98 -7.06 -1.37 1.64
C MET A 98 -5.75 -1.01 0.93
N ALA A 99 -5.80 -0.73 -0.37
CA ALA A 99 -4.64 -0.25 -1.13
C ALA A 99 -4.09 1.06 -0.53
N PHE A 100 -4.98 1.97 -0.14
CA PHE A 100 -4.58 3.21 0.52
C PHE A 100 -3.91 2.96 1.88
N LEU A 101 -4.47 2.09 2.73
CA LEU A 101 -3.87 1.76 4.03
C LEU A 101 -2.47 1.13 3.89
N ILE A 102 -2.30 0.23 2.92
CA ILE A 102 -1.01 -0.36 2.58
C ILE A 102 0.00 0.73 2.18
N LEU A 103 -0.35 1.60 1.23
CA LEU A 103 0.52 2.69 0.79
C LEU A 103 0.86 3.64 1.94
N LYS A 104 -0.10 3.96 2.80
CA LYS A 104 0.07 4.78 4.00
C LYS A 104 1.11 4.17 4.94
N ARG A 105 1.03 2.86 5.18
CA ARG A 105 1.96 2.16 6.06
C ARG A 105 3.37 2.10 5.46
N GLU A 106 3.49 1.79 4.17
CA GLU A 106 4.79 1.73 3.50
C GLU A 106 5.46 3.11 3.40
N PHE A 107 4.68 4.15 3.13
CA PHE A 107 5.19 5.52 3.12
C PHE A 107 5.72 5.93 4.49
N GLN A 108 5.02 5.60 5.58
CA GLN A 108 5.52 5.85 6.94
C GLN A 108 6.89 5.19 7.18
N LYS A 109 7.08 3.93 6.74
CA LYS A 109 8.37 3.22 6.89
C LYS A 109 9.49 3.94 6.14
N VAL A 110 9.26 4.29 4.88
CA VAL A 110 10.25 4.97 4.02
C VAL A 110 10.57 6.37 4.54
N TRP A 111 9.54 7.11 4.95
CA TRP A 111 9.68 8.44 5.49
C TRP A 111 10.49 8.45 6.80
N LEU A 112 10.20 7.52 7.73
CA LEU A 112 10.97 7.37 8.98
C LEU A 112 12.44 7.05 8.69
N LYS A 113 12.71 6.13 7.75
CA LYS A 113 14.06 5.79 7.30
C LYS A 113 14.78 6.99 6.68
N ASN A 114 14.08 7.91 6.02
CA ASN A 114 14.68 9.11 5.44
C ASN A 114 15.01 10.16 6.51
N LYS A 115 14.14 10.34 7.50
CA LYS A 115 14.30 11.38 8.53
C LYS A 115 15.39 11.06 9.57
N TYR A 116 15.54 9.79 9.93
CA TYR A 116 16.44 9.36 11.02
C TYR A 116 17.65 8.58 10.52
N LYS A 117 18.01 8.74 9.24
CA LYS A 117 19.25 8.23 8.66
C LYS A 117 20.43 9.14 8.96
#